data_AF-A0A544UTH2-F1
#
_entry.id   AF-A0A544UTH2-F1
#
_cell.length_a   1.000
_cell.length_b   1.000
_cell.length_c   1.000
_cell.angle_alpha   90.00
_cell.angle_beta   90.00
_cell.angle_gamma   90.00
#
_symmetry.space_group_name_H-M   'P 1'
#
loop_
_entity.id
_entity.type
_entity.pdbx_description
1 polymer ?
#
loop_
_entity_poly.entity_id
_entity_poly.type
_entity_poly.pdbx_seq_one_letter_code
_entity_poly.pdbx_strand_id
1 'polypeptide(L)'
;MILLERHESEQHKILEALIRRLPSTHTEYMNYFERLRRIHAGFAGEQRVDAEWLEIMLPQPHYFLHDLQILNHYGTTHQIDTILLCPQFILILEIKNVTGFLDFDESFHQFTRTTTEGDVVGMTNPIHQSRRHMEWMMGMLQQSRLEIPVQYAVVLATKNAILSESLKGHPIFHVSGLRYHLRKWLKQYNEVILDVDKLSLFATKLMSSHMPIKREIAIPVQDIIKGVLCVRCSNGQRMSYHSKKWACQRCGLIDQEAIFRTLEDYKLLMGDSLTNKSFCEFFAIDSPDLAYRLLQKLPLKAEGIKKHRKYWIYDG
;
A
#
# COMPACT_ATOMS: atom_id res chain seq x y z
N MET A 1 7.90 5.52 18.30
CA MET A 1 7.05 6.49 17.57
C MET A 1 6.94 6.06 16.12
N ILE A 2 5.77 6.15 15.50
CA ILE A 2 5.62 5.90 14.05
C ILE A 2 5.82 7.24 13.34
N LEU A 3 6.80 7.33 12.43
CA LEU A 3 7.08 8.53 11.63
C LEU A 3 6.46 8.48 10.25
N LEU A 4 6.38 7.28 9.66
CA LEU A 4 5.72 7.04 8.41
C LEU A 4 4.74 5.90 8.63
N GLU A 5 3.45 6.24 8.64
CA GLU A 5 2.35 5.30 8.83
C GLU A 5 2.14 4.45 7.58
N ARG A 6 1.71 3.20 7.80
CA ARG A 6 1.32 2.31 6.71
C ARG A 6 -0.03 2.75 6.16
N HIS A 7 -0.10 2.93 4.85
CA HIS A 7 -1.34 3.27 4.16
C HIS A 7 -1.50 2.41 2.91
N GLU A 8 -2.75 2.22 2.50
CA GLU A 8 -3.03 1.61 1.21
C GLU A 8 -2.40 2.44 0.08
N SER A 9 -1.61 1.77 -0.74
CA SER A 9 -1.01 2.39 -1.92
C SER A 9 -2.07 2.95 -2.88
N GLU A 10 -1.72 3.98 -3.64
CA GLU A 10 -2.58 4.52 -4.70
C GLU A 10 -3.01 3.42 -5.69
N GLN A 11 -2.10 2.50 -6.01
CA GLN A 11 -2.37 1.33 -6.84
C GLN A 11 -3.48 0.43 -6.26
N HIS A 12 -3.48 0.23 -4.93
CA HIS A 12 -4.52 -0.53 -4.24
C HIS A 12 -5.88 0.14 -4.44
N LYS A 13 -5.97 1.44 -4.12
CA LYS A 13 -7.20 2.24 -4.22
C LYS A 13 -7.74 2.29 -5.65
N ILE A 14 -6.87 2.47 -6.66
CA ILE A 14 -7.26 2.44 -8.08
C ILE A 14 -7.88 1.09 -8.46
N LEU A 15 -7.27 -0.03 -8.05
CA LEU A 15 -7.79 -1.35 -8.37
C LEU A 15 -9.13 -1.63 -7.68
N GLU A 16 -9.30 -1.19 -6.44
CA GLU A 16 -10.60 -1.28 -5.76
C GLU A 16 -11.68 -0.49 -6.49
N ALA A 17 -11.38 0.76 -6.86
CA ALA A 17 -12.29 1.61 -7.62
C ALA A 17 -12.64 0.98 -8.98
N LEU A 18 -11.63 0.41 -9.66
CA LEU A 18 -11.80 -0.24 -10.94
C LEU A 18 -12.68 -1.50 -10.81
N ILE A 19 -12.46 -2.36 -9.82
CA ILE A 19 -13.27 -3.57 -9.62
C ILE A 19 -14.73 -3.25 -9.29
N ARG A 20 -15.00 -2.16 -8.56
CA ARG A 20 -16.38 -1.68 -8.34
C ARG A 20 -17.07 -1.24 -9.62
N ARG A 21 -16.32 -0.75 -10.60
CA ARG A 21 -16.85 -0.09 -11.81
C ARG A 21 -16.71 -0.90 -13.08
N LEU A 22 -15.85 -1.90 -13.13
CA LEU A 22 -15.66 -2.72 -14.32
C LEU A 22 -16.70 -3.85 -14.35
N PRO A 23 -17.45 -4.04 -15.44
CA PRO A 23 -18.37 -5.17 -15.55
C PRO A 23 -17.63 -6.51 -15.33
N SER A 24 -18.23 -7.43 -14.59
CA SER A 24 -17.65 -8.76 -14.34
C SER A 24 -17.50 -9.61 -15.60
N THR A 25 -18.17 -9.23 -16.69
CA THR A 25 -18.05 -9.84 -18.03
C THR A 25 -16.89 -9.27 -18.86
N HIS A 26 -16.22 -8.21 -18.40
CA HIS A 26 -15.08 -7.63 -19.12
C HIS A 26 -13.90 -8.61 -19.15
N THR A 27 -13.21 -8.71 -20.29
CA THR A 27 -12.13 -9.69 -20.51
C THR A 27 -11.01 -9.58 -19.48
N GLU A 28 -10.61 -8.36 -19.13
CA GLU A 28 -9.56 -8.08 -18.14
C GLU A 28 -10.05 -8.07 -16.67
N TYR A 29 -11.35 -8.30 -16.39
CA TYR A 29 -11.88 -8.19 -15.02
C TYR A 29 -11.11 -9.11 -14.06
N MET A 30 -10.92 -10.37 -14.44
CA MET A 30 -10.18 -11.34 -13.61
C MET A 30 -8.71 -10.97 -13.42
N ASN A 31 -8.08 -10.31 -14.40
CA ASN A 31 -6.70 -9.83 -14.27
C ASN A 31 -6.60 -8.77 -13.16
N TYR A 32 -7.44 -7.74 -13.22
CA TYR A 32 -7.49 -6.70 -12.20
C TYR A 32 -7.89 -7.27 -10.83
N PHE A 33 -8.82 -8.22 -10.80
CA PHE A 33 -9.31 -8.83 -9.56
C PHE A 33 -8.20 -9.62 -8.85
N GLU A 34 -7.46 -10.46 -9.59
CA GLU A 34 -6.33 -11.21 -9.03
C GLU A 34 -5.18 -10.27 -8.62
N ARG A 35 -4.96 -9.18 -9.37
CA ARG A 35 -3.99 -8.14 -8.98
C ARG A 35 -4.40 -7.46 -7.66
N LEU A 36 -5.66 -7.09 -7.51
CA LEU A 36 -6.21 -6.52 -6.28
C LEU A 36 -6.06 -7.50 -5.11
N ARG A 37 -6.47 -8.76 -5.32
CA ARG A 37 -6.37 -9.82 -4.31
C ARG A 37 -4.94 -10.00 -3.79
N ARG A 38 -3.93 -9.97 -4.66
CA ARG A 38 -2.52 -10.07 -4.26
C ARG A 38 -2.07 -8.87 -3.42
N ILE A 39 -2.43 -7.65 -3.82
CA ILE A 39 -2.07 -6.42 -3.08
C ILE A 39 -2.75 -6.40 -1.71
N HIS A 40 -4.05 -6.73 -1.68
CA HIS A 40 -4.81 -6.81 -0.44
C HIS A 40 -4.23 -7.86 0.52
N ALA A 41 -3.85 -9.04 0.01
CA ALA A 41 -3.19 -10.05 0.82
C ALA A 41 -1.82 -9.58 1.34
N GLY A 42 -1.03 -8.88 0.53
CA GLY A 42 0.25 -8.27 0.95
C GLY A 42 0.03 -7.29 2.11
N PHE A 43 -0.84 -6.30 1.89
CA PHE A 43 -1.17 -5.26 2.87
C PHE A 43 -1.72 -5.83 4.19
N ALA A 44 -2.63 -6.80 4.11
CA ALA A 44 -3.15 -7.47 5.31
C ALA A 44 -2.04 -8.24 6.08
N GLY A 45 -1.06 -8.79 5.35
CA GLY A 45 0.12 -9.41 5.95
C GLY A 45 1.00 -8.41 6.68
N GLU A 46 1.22 -7.25 6.08
CA GLU A 46 1.96 -6.16 6.71
C GLU A 46 1.26 -5.64 7.97
N GLN A 47 -0.05 -5.37 7.90
CA GLN A 47 -0.86 -4.98 9.06
C GLN A 47 -0.82 -6.01 10.19
N ARG A 48 -0.77 -7.31 9.85
CA ARG A 48 -0.64 -8.39 10.83
C ARG A 48 0.69 -8.31 11.60
N VAL A 49 1.79 -7.92 10.92
CA VAL A 49 3.10 -7.73 11.53
C VAL A 49 3.13 -6.44 12.37
N ASP A 50 2.54 -5.35 11.87
CA ASP A 50 2.43 -4.08 12.60
C ASP A 50 1.66 -4.26 13.92
N ALA A 51 0.59 -5.06 13.92
CA ALA A 51 -0.14 -5.40 15.14
C ALA A 51 0.74 -6.12 16.18
N GLU A 52 1.67 -6.99 15.78
CA GLU A 52 2.61 -7.59 16.73
C GLU A 52 3.58 -6.57 17.30
N TRP A 53 4.07 -5.63 16.49
CA TRP A 53 5.01 -4.59 16.92
C TRP A 53 4.47 -3.74 18.07
N LEU A 54 3.18 -3.39 18.01
CA LEU A 54 2.53 -2.54 19.01
C LEU A 54 2.49 -3.19 20.40
N GLU A 55 2.61 -4.51 20.49
CA GLU A 55 2.64 -5.25 21.76
C GLU A 55 4.07 -5.49 22.29
N ILE A 56 5.11 -5.05 21.59
CA ILE A 56 6.50 -5.26 22.00
C ILE A 56 7.07 -4.02 22.69
N MET A 57 7.60 -4.22 23.90
CA MET A 57 8.37 -3.18 24.57
C MET A 57 9.72 -2.98 23.87
N LEU A 58 9.91 -1.77 23.34
CA LEU A 58 11.09 -1.35 22.60
C LEU A 58 11.90 -0.31 23.38
N PRO A 59 13.23 -0.25 23.18
CA PRO A 59 14.04 0.85 23.67
C PRO A 59 13.48 2.19 23.21
N GLN A 60 13.60 3.21 24.05
CA GLN A 60 13.25 4.59 23.71
C GLN A 60 14.52 5.42 23.61
N PRO A 61 14.60 6.38 22.66
CA PRO A 61 13.64 6.61 21.59
C PRO A 61 13.70 5.51 20.51
N HIS A 62 12.59 5.25 19.83
CA HIS A 62 12.61 4.46 18.58
C HIS A 62 11.65 5.06 17.55
N TYR A 63 11.96 4.83 16.28
CA TYR A 63 11.15 5.29 15.15
C TYR A 63 10.81 4.16 14.20
N PHE A 64 9.56 4.13 13.75
CA PHE A 64 9.11 3.26 12.67
C PHE A 64 8.89 4.06 11.39
N LEU A 65 9.38 3.52 10.28
CA LEU A 65 8.98 3.95 8.94
C LEU A 65 8.43 2.74 8.19
N HIS A 66 7.14 2.79 7.85
CA HIS A 66 6.49 1.76 7.05
C HIS A 66 6.47 2.15 5.57
N ASP A 67 6.62 1.17 4.68
CA ASP A 67 6.56 1.35 3.22
C ASP A 67 7.45 2.48 2.70
N LEU A 68 8.66 2.59 3.24
CA LEU A 68 9.60 3.62 2.79
C LEU A 68 10.01 3.33 1.35
N GLN A 69 9.49 4.12 0.42
CA GLN A 69 9.79 4.08 -1.01
C GLN A 69 10.82 5.14 -1.40
N ILE A 70 11.87 4.74 -2.11
CA ILE A 70 12.98 5.61 -2.51
C ILE A 70 13.45 5.22 -3.92
N LEU A 71 13.73 6.24 -4.74
CA LEU A 71 14.45 6.08 -6.01
C LEU A 71 15.92 6.37 -5.77
N ASN A 72 16.80 5.39 -5.97
CA ASN A 72 18.23 5.63 -5.86
C ASN A 72 18.79 6.30 -7.11
N HIS A 73 20.03 6.77 -7.04
CA HIS A 73 20.65 7.54 -8.12
C HIS A 73 20.89 6.73 -9.41
N TYR A 74 20.78 5.39 -9.35
CA TYR A 74 20.84 4.49 -10.51
C TYR A 74 19.47 4.27 -11.16
N GLY A 75 18.40 4.92 -10.67
CA GLY A 75 17.04 4.74 -11.15
C GLY A 75 16.37 3.45 -10.65
N THR A 76 16.98 2.74 -9.69
CA THR A 76 16.36 1.56 -9.08
C THR A 76 15.63 1.93 -7.80
N THR A 77 14.49 1.29 -7.58
CA THR A 77 13.59 1.60 -6.48
C THR A 77 13.84 0.66 -5.30
N HIS A 78 13.78 1.22 -4.09
CA HIS A 78 13.70 0.47 -2.85
C HIS A 78 12.33 0.74 -2.23
N GLN A 79 11.58 -0.31 -1.96
CA GLN A 79 10.39 -0.28 -1.12
C GLN A 79 10.71 -1.17 0.08
N ILE A 80 10.75 -0.58 1.26
CA ILE A 80 11.09 -1.29 2.50
C ILE A 80 9.85 -1.33 3.37
N ASP A 81 9.34 -2.54 3.64
CA ASP A 81 8.05 -2.72 4.28
C ASP A 81 8.05 -2.14 5.70
N THR A 82 9.07 -2.42 6.51
CA THR A 82 9.23 -1.80 7.84
C THR A 82 10.70 -1.53 8.17
N ILE A 83 10.98 -0.33 8.64
CA ILE A 83 12.27 0.07 9.24
C ILE A 83 12.02 0.43 10.70
N LEU A 84 12.70 -0.26 11.61
CA LEU A 84 12.84 0.14 13.01
C LEU A 84 14.21 0.80 13.22
N LEU A 85 14.19 2.03 13.67
CA LEU A 85 15.38 2.78 14.11
C LEU A 85 15.39 2.79 15.64
N CYS A 86 16.42 2.21 16.24
CA CYS A 86 16.68 2.35 17.67
C CYS A 86 18.13 2.80 17.93
N PRO A 87 18.48 3.21 19.17
CA PRO A 87 19.79 3.75 19.47
C PRO A 87 20.93 2.72 19.32
N GLN A 88 20.61 1.43 19.36
CA GLN A 88 21.57 0.33 19.33
C GLN A 88 21.75 -0.29 17.93
N PHE A 89 20.68 -0.38 17.13
CA PHE A 89 20.73 -0.90 15.75
C PHE A 89 19.58 -0.35 14.88
N ILE A 90 19.68 -0.58 13.58
CA ILE A 90 18.58 -0.44 12.64
C ILE A 90 18.11 -1.83 12.24
N LEU A 91 16.81 -2.06 12.17
CA LEU A 91 16.23 -3.31 11.68
C LEU A 91 15.32 -3.06 10.49
N ILE A 92 15.61 -3.77 9.41
CA ILE A 92 14.83 -3.78 8.18
C ILE A 92 14.03 -5.08 8.11
N LEU A 93 12.72 -4.98 7.96
CA LEU A 93 11.88 -6.15 7.72
C LEU A 93 11.32 -6.12 6.29
N GLU A 94 11.47 -7.26 5.63
CA GLU A 94 10.68 -7.63 4.45
C GLU A 94 9.54 -8.54 4.91
N ILE A 95 8.31 -8.22 4.57
CA ILE A 95 7.12 -8.95 5.02
C ILE A 95 6.55 -9.72 3.83
N LYS A 96 6.41 -11.04 3.98
CA LYS A 96 5.77 -11.89 2.96
C LYS A 96 4.53 -12.56 3.52
N ASN A 97 3.40 -12.37 2.84
CA ASN A 97 2.18 -13.12 3.11
C ASN A 97 1.99 -14.21 2.05
N VAL A 98 2.74 -15.30 2.21
CA VAL A 98 2.85 -16.39 1.25
C VAL A 98 2.52 -17.72 1.93
N THR A 99 1.79 -18.59 1.25
CA THR A 99 1.47 -19.96 1.71
C THR A 99 2.28 -20.99 0.94
N GLY A 100 2.29 -22.25 1.40
CA GLY A 100 2.97 -23.35 0.69
C GLY A 100 4.38 -23.60 1.20
N PHE A 101 5.07 -24.56 0.57
CA PHE A 101 6.42 -24.97 0.96
C PHE A 101 7.45 -24.08 0.28
N LEU A 102 8.25 -23.37 1.06
CA LEU A 102 9.28 -22.44 0.60
C LEU A 102 10.65 -23.08 0.67
N ASP A 103 11.38 -23.00 -0.43
CA ASP A 103 12.71 -23.55 -0.55
C ASP A 103 13.67 -22.54 -1.17
N PHE A 104 14.93 -22.61 -0.75
CA PHE A 104 16.01 -21.81 -1.30
C PHE A 104 17.17 -22.70 -1.75
N ASP A 105 17.46 -22.65 -3.05
CA ASP A 105 18.66 -23.23 -3.63
C ASP A 105 19.77 -22.17 -3.62
N GLU A 106 20.75 -22.36 -2.73
CA GLU A 106 21.89 -21.45 -2.60
C GLU A 106 22.80 -21.46 -3.83
N SER A 107 22.91 -22.59 -4.53
CA SER A 107 23.83 -22.74 -5.67
C SER A 107 23.33 -21.97 -6.89
N PHE A 108 22.02 -21.99 -7.12
CA PHE A 108 21.39 -21.24 -8.22
C PHE A 108 20.80 -19.90 -7.78
N HIS A 109 20.93 -19.54 -6.50
CA HIS A 109 20.31 -18.37 -5.89
C HIS A 109 18.79 -18.28 -6.15
N GLN A 110 18.12 -19.44 -6.20
CA GLN A 110 16.72 -19.55 -6.60
C GLN A 110 15.81 -19.78 -5.39
N PHE A 111 14.84 -18.89 -5.20
CA PHE A 111 13.79 -19.06 -4.20
C PHE A 111 12.54 -19.62 -4.88
N THR A 112 11.98 -20.70 -4.35
CA THR A 112 10.82 -21.37 -4.92
C THR A 112 9.72 -21.57 -3.88
N ARG A 113 8.51 -21.71 -4.39
CA ARG A 113 7.33 -22.08 -3.61
C ARG A 113 6.63 -23.25 -4.27
N THR A 114 6.41 -24.32 -3.52
CA THR A 114 5.49 -25.39 -3.89
C THR A 114 4.11 -25.08 -3.32
N THR A 115 3.10 -24.99 -4.17
CA THR A 115 1.72 -24.71 -3.74
C THR A 115 1.07 -25.94 -3.10
N THR A 116 -0.14 -25.77 -2.55
CA THR A 116 -0.94 -26.88 -2.01
C THR A 116 -1.33 -27.89 -3.07
N GLU A 117 -1.38 -27.48 -4.34
CA GLU A 117 -1.68 -28.32 -5.50
C GLU A 117 -0.44 -29.07 -6.03
N GLY A 118 0.76 -28.76 -5.52
CA GLY A 118 2.02 -29.37 -5.93
C GLY A 118 2.79 -28.59 -7.00
N ASP A 119 2.30 -27.44 -7.45
CA ASP A 119 2.97 -26.63 -8.46
C ASP A 119 4.19 -25.91 -7.87
N VAL A 120 5.33 -26.02 -8.55
CA VAL A 120 6.57 -25.32 -8.18
C VAL A 120 6.69 -24.02 -8.95
N VAL A 121 6.75 -22.90 -8.23
CA VAL A 121 6.82 -21.55 -8.81
C VAL A 121 8.06 -20.83 -8.31
N GLY A 122 8.84 -20.27 -9.22
CA GLY A 122 9.96 -19.40 -8.90
C GLY A 122 9.48 -18.05 -8.35
N MET A 123 10.18 -17.52 -7.36
CA MET A 123 9.86 -16.25 -6.71
C MET A 123 11.11 -15.37 -6.60
N THR A 124 10.91 -14.06 -6.51
CA THR A 124 11.97 -13.14 -6.09
C THR A 124 12.45 -13.56 -4.71
N ASN A 125 13.77 -13.70 -4.55
CA ASN A 125 14.36 -14.10 -3.27
C ASN A 125 14.20 -12.96 -2.24
N PRO A 126 13.39 -13.15 -1.19
CA PRO A 126 13.15 -12.11 -0.19
C PRO A 126 14.39 -11.82 0.66
N ILE A 127 15.26 -12.81 0.88
CA ILE A 127 16.51 -12.65 1.65
C ILE A 127 17.47 -11.74 0.89
N HIS A 128 17.62 -11.95 -0.42
CA HIS A 128 18.44 -11.09 -1.28
C HIS A 128 17.85 -9.68 -1.38
N GLN A 129 16.52 -9.56 -1.45
CA GLN A 129 15.84 -8.27 -1.42
C GLN A 129 16.15 -7.52 -0.12
N SER A 130 15.97 -8.14 1.05
CA SER A 130 16.31 -7.53 2.34
C SER A 130 17.79 -7.15 2.46
N ARG A 131 18.70 -8.01 1.97
CA ARG A 131 20.14 -7.71 1.95
C ARG A 131 20.45 -6.48 1.09
N ARG A 132 19.84 -6.37 -0.10
CA ARG A 132 19.98 -5.18 -0.94
C ARG A 132 19.47 -3.91 -0.24
N HIS A 133 18.40 -4.00 0.54
CA HIS A 133 17.92 -2.87 1.36
C HIS A 133 18.89 -2.52 2.51
N MET A 134 19.50 -3.52 3.15
CA MET A 134 20.54 -3.33 4.15
C MET A 134 21.77 -2.61 3.55
N GLU A 135 22.26 -3.06 2.40
CA GLU A 135 23.41 -2.44 1.71
C GLU A 135 23.13 -0.97 1.36
N TRP A 136 21.91 -0.68 0.89
CA TRP A 136 21.47 0.70 0.65
C TRP A 136 21.44 1.53 1.94
N MET A 137 20.89 0.98 3.04
CA MET A 137 20.85 1.66 4.34
C MET A 137 22.25 1.95 4.89
N MET A 138 23.19 1.01 4.73
CA MET A 138 24.59 1.22 5.10
C MET A 138 25.22 2.37 4.31
N GLY A 139 24.92 2.51 3.02
CA GLY A 139 25.35 3.68 2.24
C GLY A 139 24.78 5.00 2.77
N MET A 140 23.51 5.02 3.18
CA MET A 140 22.87 6.19 3.80
C MET A 140 23.50 6.58 5.14
N LEU A 141 23.85 5.58 5.96
CA LEU A 141 24.56 5.78 7.22
C LEU A 141 25.95 6.36 6.99
N GLN A 142 26.71 5.82 6.03
CA GLN A 142 28.04 6.31 5.66
C GLN A 142 27.99 7.78 5.21
N GLN A 143 27.05 8.14 4.35
CA GLN A 143 26.83 9.54 3.93
C GLN A 143 26.46 10.47 5.09
N SER A 144 25.88 9.92 6.15
CA SER A 144 25.49 10.65 7.37
C SER A 144 26.56 10.59 8.47
N ARG A 145 27.71 9.93 8.21
CA ARG A 145 28.79 9.69 9.18
C ARG A 145 28.30 9.02 10.47
N LEU A 146 27.39 8.06 10.32
CA LEU A 146 26.85 7.25 11.40
C LEU A 146 27.37 5.83 11.26
N GLU A 147 27.80 5.26 12.38
CA GLU A 147 28.25 3.87 12.47
C GLU A 147 27.35 3.15 13.45
N ILE A 148 26.34 2.45 12.94
CA ILE A 148 25.38 1.68 13.74
C ILE A 148 25.09 0.35 13.02
N PRO A 149 24.97 -0.77 13.73
CA PRO A 149 24.60 -2.05 13.14
C PRO A 149 23.28 -1.97 12.39
N VAL A 150 23.23 -2.53 11.17
CA VAL A 150 22.00 -2.73 10.41
C VAL A 150 21.70 -4.23 10.38
N GLN A 151 20.52 -4.61 10.83
CA GLN A 151 20.00 -5.96 10.78
C GLN A 151 18.87 -6.01 9.75
N TYR A 152 18.63 -7.19 9.20
CA TYR A 152 17.48 -7.43 8.35
C TYR A 152 16.86 -8.79 8.63
N ALA A 153 15.57 -8.93 8.31
CA ALA A 153 14.89 -10.20 8.33
C ALA A 153 13.71 -10.26 7.36
N VAL A 154 13.38 -11.47 6.93
CA VAL A 154 12.15 -11.79 6.22
C VAL A 154 11.14 -12.33 7.23
N VAL A 155 9.99 -11.67 7.34
CA VAL A 155 8.91 -12.06 8.25
C VAL A 155 7.74 -12.64 7.46
N LEU A 156 7.41 -13.89 7.73
CA LEU A 156 6.25 -14.56 7.14
C LEU A 156 5.01 -14.25 7.97
N ALA A 157 4.12 -13.43 7.42
CA ALA A 157 2.93 -12.96 8.12
C ALA A 157 1.91 -14.08 8.40
N THR A 158 1.89 -15.10 7.55
CA THR A 158 1.02 -16.27 7.69
C THR A 158 1.77 -17.47 8.25
N LYS A 159 1.07 -18.31 9.02
CA LYS A 159 1.55 -19.60 9.52
C LYS A 159 1.55 -20.70 8.44
N ASN A 160 0.93 -20.44 7.29
CA ASN A 160 0.73 -21.44 6.24
C ASN A 160 1.90 -21.51 5.25
N ALA A 161 2.94 -20.70 5.41
CA ALA A 161 4.24 -20.99 4.80
C ALA A 161 4.92 -22.11 5.58
N ILE A 162 5.50 -23.07 4.89
CA ILE A 162 6.33 -24.12 5.48
C ILE A 162 7.75 -23.88 5.00
N LEU A 163 8.70 -23.70 5.91
CA LEU A 163 10.10 -23.45 5.57
C LEU A 163 10.86 -24.76 5.43
N SER A 164 11.61 -24.91 4.34
CA SER A 164 12.52 -26.03 4.18
C SER A 164 13.75 -25.93 5.09
N GLU A 165 14.48 -27.04 5.18
CA GLU A 165 15.76 -27.11 5.90
C GLU A 165 16.83 -26.18 5.30
N SER A 166 16.78 -25.91 3.99
CA SER A 166 17.75 -25.03 3.31
C SER A 166 17.64 -23.57 3.76
N LEU A 167 16.54 -23.19 4.40
CA LEU A 167 16.35 -21.86 4.97
C LEU A 167 16.89 -21.73 6.39
N LYS A 168 17.42 -22.81 7.00
CA LYS A 168 18.05 -22.71 8.32
C LYS A 168 19.28 -21.82 8.29
N GLY A 169 19.40 -20.96 9.31
CA GLY A 169 20.50 -20.00 9.42
C GLY A 169 20.26 -18.68 8.70
N HIS A 170 19.32 -18.63 7.74
CA HIS A 170 18.88 -17.38 7.13
C HIS A 170 17.96 -16.60 8.08
N PRO A 171 17.93 -15.25 8.03
CA PRO A 171 17.09 -14.43 8.88
C PRO A 171 15.64 -14.41 8.38
N ILE A 172 15.01 -15.57 8.28
CA ILE A 172 13.63 -15.77 7.83
C ILE A 172 12.84 -16.55 8.88
N PHE A 173 11.69 -16.02 9.28
CA PHE A 173 10.86 -16.65 10.31
C PHE A 173 9.40 -16.20 10.24
N HIS A 174 8.51 -16.97 10.87
CA HIS A 174 7.11 -16.56 11.04
C HIS A 174 6.96 -15.41 12.01
N VAL A 175 5.94 -14.57 11.80
CA VAL A 175 5.65 -13.42 12.65
C VAL A 175 5.56 -13.76 14.15
N SER A 176 5.12 -14.97 14.52
CA SER A 176 5.11 -15.45 15.91
C SER A 176 6.51 -15.49 16.56
N GLY A 177 7.57 -15.61 15.77
CA GLY A 177 8.96 -15.56 16.20
C GLY A 177 9.53 -14.14 16.36
N LEU A 178 8.83 -13.10 15.88
CA LEU A 178 9.35 -11.73 15.84
C LEU A 178 9.83 -11.25 17.21
N ARG A 179 9.03 -11.48 18.26
CA ARG A 179 9.38 -11.11 19.65
C ARG A 179 10.67 -11.79 20.12
N TYR A 180 10.84 -13.06 19.79
CA TYR A 180 12.02 -13.83 20.17
C TYR A 180 13.28 -13.30 19.47
N HIS A 181 13.23 -13.11 18.15
CA HIS A 181 14.36 -12.62 17.36
C HIS A 181 14.75 -11.19 17.75
N LEU A 182 13.77 -10.32 17.94
CA LEU A 182 14.00 -8.96 18.40
C LEU A 182 14.68 -8.91 19.77
N ARG A 183 14.22 -9.71 20.74
CA ARG A 183 14.88 -9.83 22.05
C ARG A 183 16.32 -10.33 21.92
N LYS A 184 16.58 -11.26 21.00
CA LYS A 184 17.94 -11.74 20.72
C LYS A 184 18.83 -10.60 20.19
N TRP A 185 18.35 -9.80 19.23
CA TRP A 185 19.10 -8.65 18.74
C TRP A 185 19.31 -7.58 19.81
N LEU A 186 18.29 -7.25 20.62
CA LEU A 186 18.42 -6.30 21.73
C LEU A 186 19.45 -6.76 22.78
N LYS A 187 19.56 -8.07 23.02
CA LYS A 187 20.57 -8.63 23.93
C LYS A 187 21.98 -8.56 23.32
N GLN A 188 22.08 -8.86 22.02
CA GLN A 188 23.34 -8.86 21.27
C GLN A 188 23.88 -7.43 21.08
N TYR A 189 23.01 -6.48 20.75
CA TYR A 189 23.29 -5.06 20.55
C TYR A 189 22.70 -4.28 21.72
N ASN A 190 23.35 -4.35 22.88
CA ASN A 190 22.87 -3.72 24.11
C ASN A 190 23.44 -2.31 24.35
N GLU A 191 24.50 -1.94 23.63
CA GLU A 191 25.14 -0.63 23.73
C GLU A 191 24.39 0.42 22.91
N VAL A 192 24.12 1.57 23.53
CA VAL A 192 23.56 2.74 22.84
C VAL A 192 24.67 3.42 22.04
N ILE A 193 24.51 3.46 20.72
CA ILE A 193 25.51 4.00 19.79
C ILE A 193 25.11 5.39 19.29
N LEU A 194 23.82 5.57 18.98
CA LEU A 194 23.27 6.85 18.56
C LEU A 194 22.52 7.53 19.69
N ASP A 195 22.86 8.78 19.97
CA ASP A 195 22.07 9.64 20.82
C ASP A 195 20.71 10.00 20.16
N VAL A 196 19.81 10.55 20.98
CA VAL A 196 18.44 10.90 20.58
C VAL A 196 18.42 11.85 19.37
N ASP A 197 19.32 12.84 19.36
CA ASP A 197 19.35 13.88 18.34
C ASP A 197 19.83 13.33 17.00
N LYS A 198 20.90 12.53 16.98
CA LYS A 198 21.40 11.85 15.77
C LYS A 198 20.37 10.87 15.21
N LEU A 199 19.73 10.09 16.09
CA LEU A 199 18.71 9.13 15.66
C LEU A 199 17.50 9.84 15.03
N SER A 200 17.00 10.89 15.69
CA SER A 200 15.88 11.72 15.21
C SER A 200 16.20 12.41 13.88
N LEU A 201 17.41 12.97 13.76
CA LEU A 201 17.87 13.61 12.53
C LEU A 201 17.95 12.61 11.37
N PHE A 202 18.49 11.41 11.62
CA PHE A 202 18.58 10.38 10.60
C PHE A 202 17.20 9.85 10.19
N ALA A 203 16.30 9.64 11.15
CA ALA A 203 14.93 9.22 10.91
C ALA A 203 14.17 10.24 10.04
N THR A 204 14.33 11.53 10.33
CA THR A 204 13.75 12.63 9.55
C THR A 204 14.32 12.68 8.14
N LYS A 205 15.62 12.46 7.96
CA LYS A 205 16.28 12.39 6.64
C LYS A 205 15.75 11.23 5.80
N LEU A 206 15.51 10.07 6.40
CA LEU A 206 14.88 8.94 5.71
C LEU A 206 13.46 9.28 5.27
N MET A 207 12.65 9.85 6.18
CA MET A 207 11.30 10.28 5.88
C MET A 207 11.26 11.33 4.76
N SER A 208 12.15 12.32 4.76
CA SER A 208 12.23 13.33 3.69
C SER A 208 12.67 12.77 2.35
N SER A 209 13.29 11.59 2.34
CA SER A 209 13.70 10.88 1.12
C SER A 209 12.56 10.03 0.55
N HIS A 210 11.44 9.90 1.27
CA HIS A 210 10.30 9.12 0.84
C HIS A 210 9.70 9.71 -0.45
N MET A 211 9.69 8.91 -1.51
CA MET A 211 9.07 9.22 -2.79
C MET A 211 8.15 8.07 -3.19
N PRO A 212 6.83 8.21 -2.96
CA PRO A 212 5.84 7.25 -3.44
C PRO A 212 5.97 7.05 -4.95
N ILE A 213 6.20 5.80 -5.36
CA ILE A 213 6.35 5.46 -6.77
C ILE A 213 4.97 5.25 -7.37
N LYS A 214 4.61 6.10 -8.32
CA LYS A 214 3.40 5.93 -9.11
C LYS A 214 3.58 4.76 -10.08
N ARG A 215 2.84 3.68 -9.84
CA ARG A 215 2.76 2.54 -10.76
C ARG A 215 1.56 2.73 -11.67
N GLU A 216 1.80 2.81 -12.97
CA GLU A 216 0.71 2.96 -13.93
C GLU A 216 -0.17 1.71 -13.95
N ILE A 217 -1.47 1.95 -13.91
CA ILE A 217 -2.50 0.95 -14.21
C ILE A 217 -3.19 1.46 -15.46
N ALA A 218 -3.19 0.67 -16.53
CA ALA A 218 -4.00 0.97 -17.69
C ALA A 218 -5.48 0.85 -17.29
N ILE A 219 -6.25 1.93 -17.44
CA ILE A 219 -7.67 1.99 -17.07
C ILE A 219 -8.49 1.95 -18.36
N PRO A 220 -9.41 0.97 -18.52
CA PRO A 220 -10.32 0.92 -19.67
C PRO A 220 -11.47 1.93 -19.47
N VAL A 221 -11.15 3.22 -19.58
CA VAL A 221 -12.05 4.35 -19.26
C VAL A 221 -13.41 4.30 -19.99
N GLN A 222 -13.47 3.69 -21.18
CA GLN A 222 -14.72 3.58 -21.92
C GLN A 222 -15.64 2.47 -21.39
N ASP A 223 -15.06 1.45 -20.74
CA ASP A 223 -15.75 0.23 -20.34
C ASP A 223 -16.22 0.28 -18.87
N ILE A 224 -15.78 1.28 -18.10
CA ILE A 224 -16.22 1.46 -16.72
C ILE A 224 -17.67 1.93 -16.64
N ILE A 225 -18.36 1.42 -15.62
CA ILE A 225 -19.72 1.80 -15.29
C ILE A 225 -19.71 3.21 -14.69
N LYS A 226 -20.28 4.14 -15.45
CA LYS A 226 -20.59 5.51 -15.04
C LYS A 226 -21.78 5.51 -14.05
N GLY A 227 -21.94 6.57 -13.28
CA GLY A 227 -23.01 6.74 -12.31
C GLY A 227 -22.54 6.69 -10.86
N VAL A 228 -23.40 7.20 -9.97
CA VAL A 228 -23.27 6.99 -8.52
C VAL A 228 -23.67 5.56 -8.20
N LEU A 229 -22.77 4.79 -7.59
CA LEU A 229 -22.95 3.34 -7.39
C LEU A 229 -23.45 3.01 -5.98
N CYS A 230 -24.27 1.96 -5.90
CA CYS A 230 -24.73 1.41 -4.64
C CYS A 230 -23.67 0.50 -4.02
N VAL A 231 -23.31 0.73 -2.76
CA VAL A 231 -22.31 -0.06 -2.04
C VAL A 231 -22.78 -1.47 -1.62
N ARG A 232 -24.10 -1.71 -1.58
CA ARG A 232 -24.67 -3.02 -1.20
C ARG A 232 -24.89 -3.96 -2.38
N CYS A 233 -24.95 -3.44 -3.60
CA CYS A 233 -25.25 -4.21 -4.78
C CYS A 233 -23.98 -4.46 -5.59
N SER A 234 -23.86 -5.64 -6.18
CA SER A 234 -22.77 -5.99 -7.08
C SER A 234 -22.98 -5.41 -8.49
N ASN A 235 -21.95 -5.57 -9.34
CA ASN A 235 -21.97 -5.26 -10.78
C ASN A 235 -22.36 -3.81 -11.11
N GLY A 236 -21.90 -2.84 -10.31
CA GLY A 236 -22.08 -1.41 -10.60
C GLY A 236 -23.53 -0.95 -10.65
N GLN A 237 -24.40 -1.47 -9.78
CA GLN A 237 -25.77 -0.98 -9.65
C GLN A 237 -25.80 0.53 -9.37
N ARG A 238 -26.37 1.29 -10.31
CA ARG A 238 -26.51 2.74 -10.18
C ARG A 238 -27.60 3.11 -9.17
N MET A 239 -27.39 4.23 -8.50
CA MET A 239 -28.36 4.90 -7.64
C MET A 239 -29.04 6.02 -8.42
N SER A 240 -30.30 6.29 -8.09
CA SER A 240 -31.08 7.39 -8.65
C SER A 240 -31.12 8.56 -7.68
N TYR A 241 -31.02 9.78 -8.19
CA TYR A 241 -31.15 10.99 -7.38
C TYR A 241 -32.57 11.53 -7.44
N HIS A 242 -33.29 11.51 -6.31
CA HIS A 242 -34.64 12.04 -6.19
C HIS A 242 -34.88 12.65 -4.80
N SER A 243 -35.67 13.73 -4.70
CA SER A 243 -35.95 14.44 -3.43
C SER A 243 -34.70 14.75 -2.60
N LYS A 244 -33.61 15.15 -3.27
CA LYS A 244 -32.30 15.41 -2.67
C LYS A 244 -31.62 14.20 -2.01
N LYS A 245 -31.98 12.97 -2.42
CA LYS A 245 -31.41 11.73 -1.89
C LYS A 245 -30.95 10.82 -3.02
N TRP A 246 -29.83 10.13 -2.80
CA TRP A 246 -29.44 8.98 -3.62
C TRP A 246 -30.10 7.72 -3.07
N ALA A 247 -30.88 7.02 -3.91
CA ALA A 247 -31.56 5.79 -3.55
C ALA A 247 -31.25 4.68 -4.57
N CYS A 248 -30.94 3.48 -4.08
CA CYS A 248 -30.78 2.30 -4.91
C CYS A 248 -32.14 1.69 -5.22
N GLN A 249 -32.49 1.58 -6.50
CA GLN A 249 -33.77 1.00 -6.94
C GLN A 249 -33.84 -0.52 -6.72
N ARG A 250 -32.70 -1.19 -6.54
CA ARG A 250 -32.63 -2.65 -6.35
C ARG A 250 -32.79 -3.07 -4.90
N CYS A 251 -32.04 -2.47 -3.98
CA CYS A 251 -32.02 -2.86 -2.57
C CYS A 251 -32.65 -1.84 -1.61
N GLY A 252 -33.12 -0.70 -2.13
CA GLY A 252 -33.76 0.35 -1.32
C GLY A 252 -32.80 1.19 -0.45
N LEU A 253 -31.49 0.94 -0.50
CA LEU A 253 -30.51 1.71 0.26
C LEU A 253 -30.58 3.20 -0.11
N ILE A 254 -30.70 4.06 0.91
CA ILE A 254 -30.52 5.51 0.79
C ILE A 254 -29.14 5.86 1.33
N ASP A 255 -28.33 6.56 0.55
CA ASP A 255 -26.92 6.77 0.86
C ASP A 255 -26.43 8.15 0.36
N GLN A 256 -26.42 9.15 1.23
CA GLN A 256 -25.96 10.49 0.85
C GLN A 256 -24.46 10.54 0.56
N GLU A 257 -23.70 9.58 1.09
CA GLU A 257 -22.25 9.54 0.96
C GLU A 257 -21.80 8.93 -0.38
N ALA A 258 -22.71 8.32 -1.12
CA ALA A 258 -22.40 7.64 -2.38
C ALA A 258 -21.80 8.58 -3.44
N ILE A 259 -22.18 9.87 -3.43
CA ILE A 259 -21.62 10.86 -4.34
C ILE A 259 -20.16 11.20 -4.02
N PHE A 260 -19.77 11.23 -2.74
CA PHE A 260 -18.38 11.48 -2.34
C PHE A 260 -17.48 10.29 -2.69
N ARG A 261 -17.93 9.06 -2.45
CA ARG A 261 -17.19 7.86 -2.94
C ARG A 261 -17.07 7.82 -4.47
N THR A 262 -18.10 8.28 -5.19
CA THR A 262 -18.03 8.41 -6.66
C THR A 262 -17.03 9.48 -7.09
N LEU A 263 -16.87 10.54 -6.30
CA LEU A 263 -15.87 11.58 -6.51
C LEU A 263 -14.44 11.05 -6.28
N GLU A 264 -14.23 10.24 -5.24
CA GLU A 264 -12.97 9.54 -4.99
C GLU A 264 -12.62 8.59 -6.14
N ASP A 265 -13.59 7.78 -6.60
CA ASP A 265 -13.39 6.92 -7.76
C ASP A 265 -13.04 7.72 -9.01
N TYR A 266 -13.71 8.86 -9.26
CA TYR A 266 -13.36 9.75 -10.37
C TYR A 266 -11.91 10.22 -10.23
N LYS A 267 -11.51 10.68 -9.05
CA LYS A 267 -10.15 11.17 -8.80
C LYS A 267 -9.10 10.10 -9.14
N LEU A 268 -9.33 8.87 -8.66
CA LEU A 268 -8.44 7.74 -8.87
C LEU A 268 -8.39 7.28 -10.33
N LEU A 269 -9.51 7.33 -11.05
CA LEU A 269 -9.63 6.73 -12.38
C LEU A 269 -9.48 7.71 -13.55
N MET A 270 -9.83 8.98 -13.32
CA MET A 270 -9.96 10.02 -14.36
C MET A 270 -9.07 11.24 -14.09
N GLY A 271 -8.59 11.42 -12.85
CA GLY A 271 -7.77 12.54 -12.43
C GLY A 271 -8.48 13.52 -11.49
N ASP A 272 -7.73 14.51 -11.01
CA ASP A 272 -8.12 15.41 -9.91
C ASP A 272 -8.99 16.61 -10.30
N SER A 273 -9.37 16.73 -11.58
CA SER A 273 -10.13 17.87 -12.09
C SER A 273 -11.40 17.49 -12.84
N LEU A 274 -12.42 18.31 -12.63
CA LEU A 274 -13.76 18.14 -13.15
C LEU A 274 -14.20 19.38 -13.93
N THR A 275 -15.03 19.14 -14.93
CA THR A 275 -15.89 20.15 -15.54
C THR A 275 -17.34 19.75 -15.32
N ASN A 276 -18.30 20.65 -15.51
CA ASN A 276 -19.71 20.27 -15.48
C ASN A 276 -20.00 19.11 -16.47
N LYS A 277 -19.40 19.17 -17.67
CA LYS A 277 -19.52 18.13 -18.69
C LYS A 277 -18.98 16.77 -18.22
N SER A 278 -17.73 16.71 -17.74
CA SER A 278 -17.15 15.44 -17.29
C SER A 278 -17.84 14.90 -16.05
N PHE A 279 -18.37 15.77 -15.19
CA PHE A 279 -19.22 15.37 -14.07
C PHE A 279 -20.53 14.74 -14.54
N CYS A 280 -21.26 15.36 -15.48
CA CYS A 280 -22.46 14.78 -16.08
C CYS A 280 -22.18 13.40 -16.68
N GLU A 281 -21.11 13.29 -17.47
CA GLU A 281 -20.72 12.05 -18.14
C GLU A 281 -20.37 10.94 -17.14
N PHE A 282 -19.47 11.19 -16.19
CA PHE A 282 -19.02 10.15 -15.27
C PHE A 282 -20.05 9.80 -14.20
N PHE A 283 -20.80 10.77 -13.68
CA PHE A 283 -21.78 10.56 -12.62
C PHE A 283 -23.17 10.19 -13.18
N ALA A 284 -23.30 10.08 -14.52
CA ALA A 284 -24.55 9.78 -15.22
C ALA A 284 -25.69 10.72 -14.80
N ILE A 285 -25.42 12.03 -14.85
CA ILE A 285 -26.38 13.09 -14.53
C ILE A 285 -26.74 13.83 -15.83
N ASP A 286 -27.99 13.70 -16.26
CA ASP A 286 -28.42 14.22 -17.56
C ASP A 286 -28.61 15.75 -17.58
N SER A 287 -28.85 16.37 -16.42
CA SER A 287 -29.12 17.81 -16.30
C SER A 287 -27.87 18.59 -15.89
N PRO A 288 -27.32 19.47 -16.76
CA PRO A 288 -26.20 20.35 -16.42
C PRO A 288 -26.48 21.26 -15.22
N ASP A 289 -27.74 21.70 -15.06
CA ASP A 289 -28.15 22.56 -13.94
C ASP A 289 -28.19 21.79 -12.61
N LEU A 290 -28.61 20.54 -12.63
CA LEU A 290 -28.51 19.66 -11.46
C LEU A 290 -27.04 19.40 -11.11
N ALA A 291 -26.22 19.06 -12.11
CA ALA A 291 -24.79 18.86 -11.92
C ALA A 291 -24.12 20.10 -11.31
N TYR A 292 -24.44 21.30 -11.80
CA TYR A 292 -23.92 22.55 -11.23
C TYR A 292 -24.27 22.68 -9.75
N ARG A 293 -25.55 22.48 -9.38
CA ARG A 293 -26.01 22.56 -7.98
C ARG A 293 -25.35 21.51 -7.08
N LEU A 294 -25.09 20.31 -7.59
CA LEU A 294 -24.39 19.26 -6.83
C LEU A 294 -22.91 19.62 -6.66
N LEU A 295 -22.23 20.07 -7.71
CA LEU A 295 -20.85 20.53 -7.65
C LEU A 295 -20.63 21.65 -6.63
N GLN A 296 -21.61 22.55 -6.43
CA GLN A 296 -21.53 23.60 -5.40
C GLN A 296 -21.61 23.08 -3.96
N LYS A 297 -22.04 21.84 -3.74
CA LYS A 297 -22.17 21.22 -2.41
C LYS A 297 -21.02 20.28 -2.07
N LEU A 298 -20.21 19.93 -3.07
CA LEU A 298 -19.06 19.06 -2.89
C LEU A 298 -17.85 19.90 -2.42
N PRO A 299 -16.91 19.31 -1.66
CA PRO A 299 -15.69 19.97 -1.18
C PRO A 299 -14.69 20.18 -2.32
N LEU A 300 -15.03 21.05 -3.27
CA LEU A 300 -14.27 21.31 -4.48
C LEU A 300 -13.84 22.78 -4.54
N LYS A 301 -12.60 23.05 -4.98
CA LYS A 301 -12.21 24.43 -5.31
C LYS A 301 -12.56 24.70 -6.77
N ALA A 302 -13.36 25.73 -6.98
CA ALA A 302 -13.65 26.22 -8.31
C ALA A 302 -12.55 27.18 -8.78
N GLU A 303 -12.09 27.00 -10.01
CA GLU A 303 -11.16 27.89 -10.69
C GLU A 303 -11.73 28.29 -12.06
N GLY A 304 -11.57 29.56 -12.44
CA GLY A 304 -12.05 30.10 -13.70
C GLY A 304 -13.54 30.49 -13.71
N ILE A 305 -13.98 30.97 -14.87
CA ILE A 305 -15.27 31.66 -15.02
C ILE A 305 -16.11 30.97 -16.10
N LYS A 306 -17.41 30.81 -15.82
CA LYS A 306 -18.43 30.32 -16.77
C LYS A 306 -17.98 29.03 -17.49
N LYS A 307 -17.80 29.08 -18.82
CA LYS A 307 -17.47 27.94 -19.69
C LYS A 307 -16.09 27.34 -19.46
N HIS A 308 -15.19 28.05 -18.79
CA HIS A 308 -13.85 27.59 -18.45
C HIS A 308 -13.71 27.19 -16.98
N ARG A 309 -14.83 27.11 -16.24
CA ARG A 309 -14.79 26.72 -14.84
C ARG A 309 -14.36 25.27 -14.71
N LYS A 310 -13.29 25.05 -13.95
CA LYS A 310 -12.82 23.76 -13.48
C LYS A 310 -13.08 23.63 -11.99
N TYR A 311 -13.26 22.39 -11.54
CA TYR A 311 -13.43 22.03 -10.15
C TYR A 311 -12.32 21.06 -9.79
N TRP A 312 -11.56 21.37 -8.75
CA TRP A 312 -10.44 20.55 -8.29
C TRP A 312 -10.82 19.75 -7.05
N ILE A 313 -10.45 18.47 -7.04
CA ILE A 313 -10.70 17.51 -5.97
C ILE A 313 -9.47 17.46 -5.06
N TYR A 314 -9.56 18.01 -3.86
CA TYR A 314 -8.47 17.99 -2.88
C TYR A 314 -8.60 16.79 -1.96
N ASP A 315 -7.46 16.25 -1.52
CA ASP A 315 -7.45 15.42 -0.33
C ASP A 315 -7.65 16.36 0.87
N GLY A 316 -8.68 16.07 1.67
CA GLY A 316 -8.91 16.75 2.95
C GLY A 316 -7.92 16.32 4.00
#